data_AF-A0A939WII8-F1
#
_entry.id   AF-A0A939WII8-F1
#
_cell.length_a   1.000
_cell.length_b   1.000
_cell.length_c   1.000
_cell.angle_alpha   90.00
_cell.angle_beta   90.00
_cell.angle_gamma   90.00
#
_symmetry.space_group_name_H-M   'P 1'
#
loop_
_entity.id
_entity.type
_entity.pdbx_description
1 polymer ?
#
loop_
_entity_poly.entity_id
_entity_poly.type
_entity_poly.pdbx_seq_one_letter_code
_entity_poly.pdbx_strand_id
1 'polypeptide(L)'
;MQYTKIEKIIRDSLLDVRDLYTNKPITSHVIFPKYSDNTERYSEQELKSIFLSKIEQSAFYYSVETPSRNKYRFVENDEPKVSFCGEESKEVFQSSMIDTTLYDSNKTLLSHIEFKYGQSSVFSIQKDFLKLICESQNVKYNYFAHYLGNSDNGTKKAIFSKYRQALNNIMTINTNIDDFERKISKIIIFVMFARLNEIYRFSLKDFAENLNLDAYLETISQPTER
;
A
#
# COMPACT_ATOMS: atom_id res chain seq x y z
N MET A 1 -18.41 -4.85 6.38
CA MET A 1 -17.24 -4.28 7.08
C MET A 1 -17.38 -2.76 7.12
N GLN A 2 -17.12 -2.08 8.24
CA GLN A 2 -17.24 -0.61 8.31
C GLN A 2 -15.88 0.04 8.04
N TYR A 3 -15.75 0.74 6.91
CA TYR A 3 -14.53 1.47 6.53
C TYR A 3 -14.35 2.71 7.40
N THR A 4 -13.11 2.96 7.82
CA THR A 4 -12.71 4.27 8.34
C THR A 4 -12.78 5.33 7.25
N LYS A 5 -12.73 6.63 7.61
CA LYS A 5 -12.68 7.71 6.61
C LYS A 5 -11.45 7.59 5.69
N ILE A 6 -10.28 7.24 6.24
CA ILE A 6 -9.04 7.05 5.46
C ILE A 6 -9.21 5.88 4.48
N GLU A 7 -9.78 4.77 4.95
CA GLU A 7 -10.02 3.59 4.13
C GLU A 7 -11.00 3.83 2.98
N LYS A 8 -12.04 4.64 3.22
CA LYS A 8 -12.95 5.07 2.15
C LYS A 8 -12.21 5.85 1.08
N ILE A 9 -11.34 6.78 1.48
CA ILE A 9 -10.55 7.58 0.52
C ILE A 9 -9.61 6.67 -0.29
N ILE A 10 -8.89 5.74 0.36
CA ILE A 10 -8.02 4.77 -0.35
C ILE A 10 -8.82 3.95 -1.36
N ARG A 11 -9.94 3.38 -0.91
CA ARG A 11 -10.83 2.57 -1.74
C ARG A 11 -11.34 3.37 -2.94
N ASP A 12 -11.85 4.57 -2.72
CA ASP A 12 -12.40 5.42 -3.77
C ASP A 12 -11.30 5.88 -4.74
N SER A 13 -10.07 6.11 -4.28
CA SER A 13 -8.92 6.37 -5.15
C SER A 13 -8.59 5.19 -6.06
N LEU A 14 -8.62 3.95 -5.54
CA LEU A 14 -8.41 2.75 -6.35
C LEU A 14 -9.51 2.55 -7.39
N LEU A 15 -10.77 2.86 -7.03
CA LEU A 15 -11.91 2.82 -7.95
C LEU A 15 -11.78 3.87 -9.06
N ASP A 16 -11.36 5.09 -8.74
CA ASP A 16 -11.13 6.14 -9.74
C ASP A 16 -10.02 5.73 -10.73
N VAL A 17 -8.91 5.15 -10.25
CA VAL A 17 -7.86 4.64 -11.14
C VAL A 17 -8.38 3.50 -12.04
N ARG A 18 -9.23 2.60 -11.52
CA ARG A 18 -9.89 1.57 -12.34
C ARG A 18 -10.79 2.21 -13.40
N ASP A 19 -11.58 3.21 -13.02
CA ASP A 19 -12.51 3.86 -13.94
C ASP A 19 -11.77 4.54 -15.09
N LEU A 20 -10.66 5.19 -14.80
CA LEU A 20 -9.70 5.66 -15.80
C LEU A 20 -9.22 4.54 -16.73
N TYR A 21 -8.76 3.42 -16.14
CA TYR A 21 -8.29 2.26 -16.90
C TYR A 21 -9.36 1.62 -17.80
N THR A 22 -10.63 1.73 -17.40
CA THR A 22 -11.77 1.18 -18.13
C THR A 22 -12.47 2.23 -19.01
N ASN A 23 -11.82 3.37 -19.27
CA ASN A 23 -12.33 4.50 -20.06
C ASN A 23 -13.69 5.04 -19.59
N LYS A 24 -13.93 4.97 -18.27
CA LYS A 24 -15.11 5.59 -17.65
C LYS A 24 -14.82 7.04 -17.30
N PRO A 25 -15.83 7.91 -17.39
CA PRO A 25 -15.69 9.30 -16.94
C PRO A 25 -15.39 9.33 -15.44
N ILE A 26 -14.36 10.08 -15.08
CA ILE A 26 -13.94 10.30 -13.69
C ILE A 26 -13.95 11.77 -13.34
N THR A 27 -14.02 12.08 -12.05
CA THR A 27 -14.04 13.46 -11.52
C THR A 27 -12.65 14.04 -11.25
N SER A 28 -11.61 13.20 -11.35
CA SER A 28 -10.21 13.61 -11.15
C SER A 28 -9.65 14.31 -12.41
N HIS A 29 -8.78 15.29 -12.17
CA HIS A 29 -8.07 16.03 -13.20
C HIS A 29 -6.73 15.37 -13.61
N VAL A 30 -6.46 14.15 -13.12
CA VAL A 30 -5.23 13.42 -13.41
C VAL A 30 -5.27 12.92 -14.85
N ILE A 31 -4.25 13.28 -15.63
CA ILE A 31 -4.03 12.81 -17.00
C ILE A 31 -3.03 11.67 -16.97
N PHE A 32 -3.37 10.56 -17.62
CA PHE A 32 -2.46 9.42 -17.78
C PHE A 32 -1.58 9.67 -19.01
N PRO A 33 -0.25 9.81 -18.82
CA PRO A 33 0.64 10.00 -19.95
C PRO A 33 0.58 8.76 -20.85
N LYS A 34 0.87 8.94 -22.14
CA LYS A 34 1.02 7.84 -23.07
C LYS A 34 2.49 7.54 -23.31
N TYR A 35 2.81 6.27 -23.50
CA TYR A 35 4.09 5.84 -24.07
C TYR A 35 4.16 6.23 -25.56
N SER A 36 5.35 6.11 -26.15
CA SER A 36 5.58 6.40 -27.57
C SER A 36 4.75 5.52 -28.52
N ASP A 37 4.30 4.35 -28.05
CA ASP A 37 3.42 3.44 -28.78
C ASP A 37 1.92 3.74 -28.57
N ASN A 38 1.60 4.92 -27.99
CA ASN A 38 0.25 5.37 -27.62
C ASN A 38 -0.47 4.55 -26.54
N THR A 39 0.19 3.56 -25.92
CA THR A 39 -0.37 2.88 -24.76
C THR A 39 -0.32 3.78 -23.53
N GLU A 40 -1.31 3.67 -22.64
CA GLU A 40 -1.36 4.48 -21.43
C GLU A 40 -0.32 3.99 -20.42
N ARG A 41 0.42 4.95 -19.85
CA ARG A 41 1.35 4.74 -18.75
C ARG A 41 0.61 4.90 -17.45
N TYR A 42 0.58 3.81 -16.70
CA TYR A 42 0.09 3.74 -15.33
C TYR A 42 1.28 3.59 -14.38
N SER A 43 1.23 4.27 -13.24
CA SER A 43 2.24 4.16 -12.19
C SER A 43 1.64 4.40 -10.80
N GLU A 44 2.48 4.23 -9.77
CA GLU A 44 2.16 4.57 -8.38
C GLU A 44 1.77 6.05 -8.23
N GLN A 45 2.34 6.92 -9.07
CA GLN A 45 2.19 8.37 -8.95
C GLN A 45 0.78 8.84 -9.30
N GLU A 46 0.09 8.22 -10.26
CA GLU A 46 -1.28 8.60 -10.58
C GLU A 46 -2.25 8.19 -9.45
N LEU A 47 -2.07 6.99 -8.87
CA LEU A 47 -2.85 6.57 -7.69
C LEU A 47 -2.63 7.52 -6.51
N LYS A 48 -1.37 7.86 -6.22
CA LYS A 48 -1.00 8.83 -5.19
C LYS A 48 -1.64 10.20 -5.46
N SER A 49 -1.58 10.69 -6.70
CA SER A 49 -2.15 11.99 -7.07
C SER A 49 -3.67 12.03 -6.87
N ILE A 50 -4.39 10.98 -7.27
CA ILE A 50 -5.83 10.87 -7.04
C ILE A 50 -6.13 10.82 -5.55
N PHE A 51 -5.37 10.03 -4.78
CA PHE A 51 -5.50 9.98 -3.33
C PHE A 51 -5.31 11.36 -2.67
N LEU A 52 -4.23 12.06 -3.01
CA LEU A 52 -3.96 13.39 -2.46
C LEU A 52 -5.06 14.39 -2.82
N SER A 53 -5.60 14.34 -4.03
CA SER A 53 -6.72 15.22 -4.43
C SER A 53 -7.97 15.05 -3.56
N LYS A 54 -8.24 13.83 -3.08
CA LYS A 54 -9.34 13.55 -2.14
C LYS A 54 -8.98 13.93 -0.71
N ILE A 55 -7.71 13.80 -0.32
CA ILE A 55 -7.23 14.26 0.99
C ILE A 55 -7.36 15.78 1.12
N GLU A 56 -7.05 16.54 0.08
CA GLU A 56 -7.22 18.01 0.04
C GLU A 56 -8.68 18.45 0.24
N GLN A 57 -9.65 17.58 -0.04
CA GLN A 57 -11.08 17.81 0.19
C GLN A 57 -11.56 17.26 1.54
N SER A 58 -10.65 16.76 2.38
CA SER A 58 -10.93 16.12 3.65
C SER A 58 -10.48 16.98 4.83
N ALA A 59 -10.65 16.46 6.06
CA ALA A 59 -10.16 17.10 7.28
C ALA A 59 -8.73 16.67 7.68
N PHE A 60 -8.08 15.82 6.88
CA PHE A 60 -6.75 15.30 7.18
C PHE A 60 -5.67 16.25 6.66
N TYR A 61 -4.62 16.41 7.45
CA TYR A 61 -3.37 17.01 6.97
C TYR A 61 -2.43 15.91 6.50
N TYR A 62 -1.49 16.23 5.62
CA TYR A 62 -0.59 15.21 5.09
C TYR A 62 0.82 15.74 4.80
N SER A 63 1.76 14.80 4.68
CA SER A 63 3.12 15.00 4.18
C SER A 63 3.39 13.98 3.09
N VAL A 64 4.18 14.37 2.08
CA VAL A 64 4.54 13.55 0.92
C VAL A 64 6.03 13.25 1.00
N GLU A 65 6.42 12.00 0.70
CA GLU A 65 7.82 11.57 0.79
C GLU A 65 8.37 11.87 2.20
N THR A 66 7.73 11.31 3.22
CA THR A 66 8.11 11.57 4.62
C THR A 66 9.31 10.70 4.99
N PRO A 67 10.44 11.28 5.43
CA PRO A 67 11.58 10.49 5.90
C PRO A 67 11.16 9.58 7.06
N SER A 68 11.54 8.31 6.99
CA SER A 68 11.31 7.34 8.06
C SER A 68 12.13 7.68 9.30
N ARG A 69 11.58 7.36 10.48
CA ARG A 69 12.28 7.56 11.76
C ARG A 69 13.41 6.55 11.93
N ASN A 70 13.17 5.30 11.56
CA ASN A 70 14.20 4.27 11.52
C ASN A 70 15.03 4.41 10.23
N LYS A 71 16.24 3.85 10.23
CA LYS A 71 17.09 3.81 9.04
C LYS A 71 17.12 2.40 8.47
N TYR A 72 17.27 2.32 7.16
CA TYR A 72 17.17 1.09 6.39
C TYR A 72 18.39 0.91 5.49
N ARG A 73 18.73 -0.34 5.25
CA ARG A 73 19.66 -0.75 4.20
C ARG A 73 18.93 -1.71 3.28
N PHE A 74 18.64 -1.24 2.08
CA PHE A 74 17.99 -2.00 1.03
C PHE A 74 18.96 -2.22 -0.12
N VAL A 75 19.64 -3.36 -0.11
CA VAL A 75 20.51 -3.79 -1.21
C VAL A 75 19.82 -4.93 -1.92
N GLU A 76 19.73 -4.85 -3.25
CA GLU A 76 19.11 -5.90 -4.05
C GLU A 76 19.90 -7.21 -3.89
N ASN A 77 19.19 -8.32 -3.68
CA ASN A 77 19.74 -9.65 -3.35
C ASN A 77 20.38 -9.80 -1.96
N ASP A 78 20.29 -8.80 -1.09
CA ASP A 78 20.66 -8.91 0.33
C ASP A 78 19.39 -8.87 1.20
N GLU A 79 19.49 -9.39 2.42
CA GLU A 79 18.40 -9.29 3.38
C GLU A 79 18.23 -7.82 3.82
N PRO A 80 17.00 -7.25 3.76
CA PRO A 80 16.75 -5.91 4.27
C PRO A 80 17.15 -5.79 5.74
N LYS A 81 17.91 -4.74 6.07
CA LYS A 81 18.29 -4.45 7.46
C LYS A 81 17.63 -3.17 7.95
N VAL A 82 17.33 -3.13 9.25
CA VAL A 82 16.78 -1.98 9.94
C VAL A 82 17.72 -1.60 11.08
N SER A 83 17.98 -0.31 11.24
CA SER A 83 18.61 0.29 12.41
C SER A 83 17.56 1.16 13.08
N PHE A 84 17.17 0.81 14.31
CA PHE A 84 16.14 1.55 15.02
C PHE A 84 16.69 2.89 15.51
N CYS A 85 15.80 3.88 15.60
CA CYS A 85 16.17 5.22 16.04
C CYS A 85 16.86 5.17 17.41
N GLY A 86 18.07 5.74 17.51
CA GLY A 86 18.89 5.73 18.72
C GLY A 86 19.91 4.59 18.81
N GLU A 87 19.90 3.65 17.87
CA GLU A 87 20.94 2.61 17.78
C GLU A 87 22.16 3.10 17.00
N GLU A 88 23.36 2.84 17.53
CA GLU A 88 24.60 3.00 16.78
C GLU A 88 24.86 1.75 15.94
N SER A 89 25.15 1.94 14.65
CA SER A 89 25.58 0.86 13.77
C SER A 89 26.85 1.23 13.04
N LYS A 90 27.70 0.21 12.80
CA LYS A 90 28.91 0.32 11.98
C LYS A 90 28.61 0.21 10.48
N GLU A 91 27.42 -0.24 10.11
CA GLU A 91 26.98 -0.29 8.72
C GLU A 91 26.32 1.04 8.29
N VAL A 92 26.31 1.31 6.98
CA VAL A 92 25.67 2.50 6.41
C VAL A 92 24.17 2.24 6.22
N PHE A 93 23.35 3.00 6.94
CA PHE A 93 21.89 3.03 6.80
C PHE A 93 21.42 4.43 6.42
N GLN A 94 20.29 4.50 5.71
CA GLN A 94 19.64 5.76 5.34
C GLN A 94 18.16 5.76 5.71
N SER A 95 17.59 6.93 5.98
CA SER A 95 16.13 7.04 6.06
C SER A 95 15.53 6.61 4.72
N SER A 96 14.45 5.84 4.80
CA SER A 96 13.61 5.59 3.64
C SER A 96 12.53 6.65 3.54
N MET A 97 11.77 6.63 2.44
CA MET A 97 10.69 7.58 2.21
C MET A 97 9.37 6.81 2.28
N ILE A 98 8.48 7.28 3.15
CA ILE A 98 7.08 6.88 3.18
C ILE A 98 6.33 7.74 2.17
N ASP A 99 5.60 7.12 1.25
CA ASP A 99 4.94 7.86 0.16
C ASP A 99 4.02 8.97 0.67
N THR A 100 3.19 8.66 1.65
CA THR A 100 2.28 9.63 2.28
C THR A 100 2.07 9.34 3.75
N THR A 101 2.09 10.40 4.56
CA THR A 101 1.80 10.34 5.99
C THR A 101 0.65 11.29 6.31
N LEU A 102 -0.34 10.80 7.06
CA LEU A 102 -1.53 11.55 7.45
C LEU A 102 -1.47 12.01 8.90
N TYR A 103 -2.07 13.16 9.17
CA TYR A 103 -2.15 13.79 10.47
C TYR A 103 -3.55 14.33 10.76
N ASP A 104 -3.90 14.43 12.04
CA ASP A 104 -5.11 15.11 12.49
C ASP A 104 -4.94 16.63 12.50
N SER A 105 -5.98 17.34 12.97
CA SER A 105 -5.97 18.80 13.09
C SER A 105 -4.92 19.35 14.07
N ASN A 106 -4.47 18.53 15.02
CA ASN A 106 -3.43 18.87 15.98
C ASN A 106 -2.03 18.49 15.47
N LYS A 107 -1.91 18.10 14.19
CA LYS A 107 -0.66 17.59 13.59
C LYS A 107 -0.14 16.31 14.26
N THR A 108 -1.02 15.55 14.91
CA THR A 108 -0.68 14.24 15.46
C THR A 108 -0.73 13.21 14.34
N LEU A 109 0.31 12.37 14.26
CA LEU A 109 0.43 11.29 13.28
C LEU A 109 -0.75 10.32 13.39
N LEU A 110 -1.44 10.07 12.27
CA LEU A 110 -2.55 9.13 12.17
C LEU A 110 -2.17 7.83 11.47
N SER A 111 -1.42 7.92 10.37
CA SER A 111 -1.11 6.77 9.50
C SER A 111 0.02 7.07 8.54
N HIS A 112 0.79 6.04 8.21
CA HIS A 112 1.63 5.94 7.02
C HIS A 112 0.91 5.17 5.91
N ILE A 113 1.17 5.54 4.66
CA ILE A 113 0.58 4.92 3.47
C ILE A 113 1.68 4.72 2.43
N GLU A 114 1.75 3.51 1.88
CA GLU A 114 2.60 3.14 0.74
C GLU A 114 1.70 2.75 -0.44
N PHE A 115 2.05 3.23 -1.63
CA PHE A 115 1.36 2.92 -2.87
C PHE A 115 2.17 1.94 -3.71
N LYS A 116 1.47 1.08 -4.45
CA LYS A 116 2.11 0.12 -5.33
C LYS A 116 1.40 -0.01 -6.66
N TYR A 117 2.16 -0.20 -7.73
CA TYR A 117 1.62 -0.49 -9.06
C TYR A 117 2.18 -1.77 -9.68
N GLY A 118 1.29 -2.51 -10.33
CA GLY A 118 1.63 -3.58 -11.27
C GLY A 118 2.20 -4.84 -10.63
N GLN A 119 2.97 -5.60 -11.41
CA GLN A 119 3.57 -6.86 -10.97
C GLN A 119 4.90 -6.66 -10.24
N SER A 120 4.88 -5.84 -9.20
CA SER A 120 6.05 -5.54 -8.36
C SER A 120 6.79 -6.78 -7.89
N SER A 121 8.12 -6.67 -7.72
CA SER A 121 8.96 -7.77 -7.21
C SER A 121 8.71 -8.01 -5.72
N VAL A 122 9.06 -9.21 -5.25
CA VAL A 122 8.97 -9.60 -3.83
C VAL A 122 9.76 -8.62 -2.97
N PHE A 123 11.00 -8.31 -3.37
CA PHE A 123 11.87 -7.36 -2.67
C PHE A 123 11.25 -5.97 -2.58
N SER A 124 10.61 -5.50 -3.66
CA SER A 124 9.94 -4.20 -3.68
C SER A 124 8.79 -4.13 -2.66
N ILE A 125 7.94 -5.17 -2.63
CA ILE A 125 6.85 -5.30 -1.65
C ILE A 125 7.40 -5.45 -0.23
N GLN A 126 8.47 -6.23 -0.05
CA GLN A 126 9.12 -6.47 1.24
C GLN A 126 9.59 -5.16 1.87
N LYS A 127 10.19 -4.25 1.09
CA LYS A 127 10.61 -2.93 1.58
C LYS A 127 9.41 -2.15 2.13
N ASP A 128 8.31 -2.10 1.39
CA ASP A 128 7.13 -1.32 1.77
C ASP A 128 6.44 -1.91 3.01
N PHE A 129 6.30 -3.24 3.09
CA PHE A 129 5.81 -3.90 4.30
C PHE A 129 6.71 -3.64 5.51
N LEU A 130 8.04 -3.75 5.35
CA LEU A 130 8.98 -3.53 6.45
C LEU A 130 8.92 -2.09 6.96
N LYS A 131 8.85 -1.10 6.06
CA LYS A 131 8.63 0.31 6.42
C LYS A 131 7.38 0.48 7.27
N LEU A 132 6.23 0.01 6.77
CA LEU A 132 4.96 0.15 7.48
C LEU A 132 4.91 -0.57 8.84
N ILE A 133 5.56 -1.73 8.96
CA ILE A 133 5.66 -2.52 10.20
C ILE A 133 6.53 -1.78 11.23
N CYS A 134 7.72 -1.32 10.82
CA CYS A 134 8.69 -0.68 11.72
C CYS A 134 8.27 0.74 12.14
N GLU A 135 7.52 1.45 11.29
CA GLU A 135 6.98 2.79 11.56
C GLU A 135 5.55 2.74 12.15
N SER A 136 5.06 1.57 12.61
CA SER A 136 3.70 1.42 13.18
C SER A 136 3.54 1.88 14.64
N GLN A 137 4.56 2.55 15.19
CA GLN A 137 4.49 3.08 16.56
C GLN A 137 3.51 4.25 16.62
N ASN A 138 2.67 4.28 17.66
CA ASN A 138 1.70 5.35 17.95
C ASN A 138 0.60 5.59 16.89
N VAL A 139 0.53 4.77 15.83
CA VAL A 139 -0.57 4.78 14.88
C VAL A 139 -1.54 3.65 15.13
N LYS A 140 -2.81 3.87 14.77
CA LYS A 140 -3.85 2.84 14.84
C LYS A 140 -3.69 1.85 13.68
N TYR A 141 -3.60 2.37 12.46
CA TYR A 141 -3.40 1.59 11.25
C TYR A 141 -2.42 2.29 10.31
N ASN A 142 -1.70 1.49 9.55
CA ASN A 142 -0.92 1.88 8.38
C ASN A 142 -1.50 1.16 7.15
N TYR A 143 -1.35 1.76 5.97
CA TYR A 143 -2.01 1.27 4.77
C TYR A 143 -1.03 0.95 3.64
N PHE A 144 -1.28 -0.15 2.95
CA PHE A 144 -0.62 -0.47 1.69
C PHE A 144 -1.68 -0.56 0.59
N ALA A 145 -1.60 0.32 -0.41
CA ALA A 145 -2.57 0.42 -1.49
C ALA A 145 -1.94 0.00 -2.83
N HIS A 146 -2.34 -1.16 -3.34
CA HIS A 146 -1.78 -1.74 -4.57
C HIS A 146 -2.80 -1.75 -5.69
N TYR A 147 -2.45 -1.16 -6.82
CA TYR A 147 -3.22 -1.19 -8.05
C TYR A 147 -2.59 -2.09 -9.12
N LEU A 148 -3.38 -3.02 -9.67
CA LEU A 148 -3.01 -3.84 -10.83
C LEU A 148 -3.99 -3.58 -11.98
N GLY A 149 -3.53 -2.90 -13.03
CA GLY A 149 -4.34 -2.58 -14.21
C GLY A 149 -4.63 -3.81 -15.08
N ASN A 150 -3.60 -4.34 -15.76
CA ASN A 150 -3.73 -5.53 -16.58
C ASN A 150 -3.53 -6.79 -15.74
N SER A 151 -4.62 -7.28 -15.14
CA SER A 151 -4.58 -8.47 -14.27
C SER A 151 -5.57 -9.55 -14.68
N ASP A 152 -5.11 -10.78 -14.67
CA ASP A 152 -5.93 -11.99 -14.73
C ASP A 152 -5.82 -12.82 -13.43
N ASN A 153 -6.46 -13.99 -13.40
CA ASN A 153 -6.39 -14.88 -12.24
C ASN A 153 -4.97 -15.41 -11.95
N GLY A 154 -4.11 -15.53 -12.97
CA GLY A 154 -2.71 -15.90 -12.79
C GLY A 154 -1.92 -14.79 -12.09
N THR A 155 -2.14 -13.55 -12.53
CA THR A 155 -1.62 -12.30 -11.97
C THR A 155 -2.01 -12.16 -10.50
N LYS A 156 -3.28 -12.45 -10.17
CA LYS A 156 -3.81 -12.48 -8.80
C LYS A 156 -3.09 -13.50 -7.91
N LYS A 157 -2.96 -14.75 -8.36
CA LYS A 157 -2.21 -15.78 -7.61
C LYS A 157 -0.75 -15.40 -7.41
N ALA A 158 -0.11 -14.88 -8.45
CA ALA A 158 1.28 -14.45 -8.40
C ALA A 158 1.48 -13.33 -7.38
N ILE A 159 0.61 -12.31 -7.35
CA ILE A 159 0.81 -11.19 -6.44
C ILE A 159 0.62 -11.58 -4.97
N PHE A 160 -0.38 -12.42 -4.66
CA PHE A 160 -0.56 -12.92 -3.30
C PHE A 160 0.57 -13.85 -2.87
N SER A 161 1.11 -14.67 -3.79
CA SER A 161 2.33 -15.45 -3.52
C SER A 161 3.50 -14.54 -3.14
N LYS A 162 3.69 -13.42 -3.87
CA LYS A 162 4.72 -12.43 -3.56
C LYS A 162 4.50 -11.73 -2.22
N TYR A 163 3.26 -11.43 -1.83
CA TYR A 163 2.95 -10.89 -0.49
C TYR A 163 3.35 -11.86 0.60
N ARG A 164 3.04 -13.15 0.43
CA ARG A 164 3.38 -14.20 1.40
C ARG A 164 4.89 -14.36 1.52
N GLN A 165 5.59 -14.39 0.39
CA GLN A 165 7.05 -14.48 0.40
C GLN A 165 7.69 -13.25 1.05
N ALA A 166 7.22 -12.04 0.72
CA ALA A 166 7.70 -10.80 1.34
C ALA A 166 7.48 -10.80 2.86
N LEU A 167 6.31 -11.24 3.33
CA LEU A 167 6.00 -11.33 4.75
C LEU A 167 6.89 -12.37 5.45
N ASN A 168 7.06 -13.56 4.88
CA ASN A 168 7.92 -14.61 5.43
C ASN A 168 9.37 -14.14 5.57
N ASN A 169 9.90 -13.44 4.56
CA ASN A 169 11.25 -12.86 4.61
C ASN A 169 11.39 -11.80 5.73
N ILE A 170 10.31 -11.13 6.13
CA ILE A 170 10.33 -10.17 7.24
C ILE A 170 10.25 -10.90 8.58
N MET A 171 9.46 -11.98 8.67
CA MET A 171 9.36 -12.78 9.89
C MET A 171 10.72 -13.33 10.32
N THR A 172 11.54 -13.80 9.37
CA THR A 172 12.87 -14.34 9.66
C THR A 172 13.83 -13.31 10.28
N ILE A 173 13.58 -12.02 10.06
CA ILE A 173 14.38 -10.91 10.60
C ILE A 173 13.93 -10.53 12.02
N ASN A 174 12.67 -10.79 12.40
CA ASN A 174 12.11 -10.35 13.67
C ASN A 174 12.22 -11.44 14.74
N THR A 175 12.96 -11.16 15.81
CA THR A 175 13.20 -12.13 16.90
C THR A 175 12.09 -12.16 17.97
N ASN A 176 11.22 -11.15 18.01
CA ASN A 176 10.07 -11.09 18.94
C ASN A 176 8.76 -11.28 18.17
N ILE A 177 8.18 -12.49 18.28
CA ILE A 177 6.97 -12.90 17.57
C ILE A 177 5.74 -12.09 18.01
N ASP A 178 5.54 -11.90 19.31
CA ASP A 178 4.35 -11.19 19.85
C ASP A 178 4.32 -9.72 19.40
N ASP A 179 5.48 -9.06 19.45
CA ASP A 179 5.61 -7.69 18.96
C ASP A 179 5.37 -7.61 17.44
N PHE A 180 5.88 -8.58 16.70
CA PHE A 180 5.69 -8.67 15.25
C PHE A 180 4.21 -8.86 14.88
N GLU A 181 3.51 -9.83 15.49
CA GLU A 181 2.08 -10.07 15.26
C GLU A 181 1.23 -8.83 15.56
N ARG A 182 1.53 -8.15 16.67
CA ARG A 182 0.88 -6.91 17.04
C ARG A 182 1.11 -5.82 15.98
N LYS A 183 2.31 -5.68 15.42
CA LYS A 183 2.61 -4.71 14.37
C LYS A 183 1.89 -5.04 13.06
N ILE A 184 1.91 -6.30 12.60
CA ILE A 184 1.24 -6.68 11.34
C ILE A 184 -0.29 -6.58 11.43
N SER A 185 -0.87 -6.71 12.62
CA SER A 185 -2.31 -6.48 12.84
C SER A 185 -2.76 -5.04 12.56
N LYS A 186 -1.81 -4.09 12.57
CA LYS A 186 -2.05 -2.68 12.26
C LYS A 186 -1.89 -2.35 10.78
N ILE A 187 -1.48 -3.29 9.94
CA ILE A 187 -1.26 -3.02 8.52
C ILE A 187 -2.48 -3.48 7.74
N ILE A 188 -3.18 -2.55 7.10
CA ILE A 188 -4.34 -2.86 6.24
C ILE A 188 -3.90 -2.76 4.78
N ILE A 189 -4.17 -3.82 4.02
CA ILE A 189 -3.86 -3.91 2.60
C ILE A 189 -5.15 -3.70 1.81
N PHE A 190 -5.06 -2.81 0.82
CA PHE A 190 -5.99 -2.72 -0.29
C PHE A 190 -5.29 -3.17 -1.56
N VAL A 191 -5.89 -4.11 -2.28
CA VAL A 191 -5.41 -4.48 -3.62
C VAL A 191 -6.55 -4.49 -4.62
N MET A 192 -6.37 -3.76 -5.71
CA MET A 192 -7.33 -3.63 -6.79
C MET A 192 -6.83 -4.36 -8.05
N PHE A 193 -7.65 -5.26 -8.56
CA PHE A 193 -7.45 -5.94 -9.84
C PHE A 193 -8.42 -5.33 -10.87
N ALA A 194 -7.97 -4.32 -11.61
CA ALA A 194 -8.83 -3.46 -12.42
C ALA A 194 -9.65 -4.25 -13.45
N ARG A 195 -8.99 -5.13 -14.19
CA ARG A 195 -9.61 -5.96 -15.23
C ARG A 195 -10.56 -7.03 -14.67
N LEU A 196 -10.32 -7.50 -13.44
CA LEU A 196 -11.22 -8.43 -12.76
C LEU A 196 -12.39 -7.71 -12.06
N ASN A 197 -12.30 -6.39 -11.92
CA ASN A 197 -13.22 -5.57 -11.12
C ASN A 197 -13.37 -6.08 -9.68
N GLU A 198 -12.24 -6.46 -9.08
CA GLU A 198 -12.14 -7.00 -7.73
C GLU A 198 -11.28 -6.07 -6.88
N ILE A 199 -11.74 -5.74 -5.67
CA ILE A 199 -10.92 -5.12 -4.64
C ILE A 199 -10.90 -6.01 -3.41
N TYR A 200 -9.73 -6.20 -2.82
CA TYR A 200 -9.57 -6.95 -1.58
C TYR A 200 -9.11 -6.01 -0.48
N ARG A 201 -9.69 -6.18 0.71
CA ARG A 201 -9.28 -5.51 1.95
C ARG A 201 -9.04 -6.53 3.04
N PHE A 202 -7.84 -6.57 3.58
CA PHE A 202 -7.48 -7.46 4.69
C PHE A 202 -6.37 -6.84 5.55
N SER A 203 -6.28 -7.25 6.82
CA SER A 203 -5.07 -6.95 7.57
C SER A 203 -3.93 -7.89 7.16
N LEU A 204 -2.68 -7.44 7.30
CA LEU A 204 -1.52 -8.29 7.02
C LEU A 204 -1.46 -9.49 7.98
N LYS A 205 -2.00 -9.35 9.21
CA LYS A 205 -2.22 -10.46 10.14
C LYS A 205 -3.20 -11.49 9.58
N ASP A 206 -4.40 -11.06 9.16
CA ASP A 206 -5.41 -11.96 8.61
C ASP A 206 -4.88 -12.73 7.40
N PHE A 207 -4.07 -12.08 6.56
CA PHE A 207 -3.42 -12.71 5.41
C PHE A 207 -2.33 -13.72 5.79
N ALA A 208 -1.64 -13.51 6.91
CA ALA A 208 -0.68 -14.45 7.46
C ALA A 208 -1.39 -15.73 7.95
N GLU A 209 -2.52 -15.56 8.64
CA GLU A 209 -3.26 -16.63 9.31
C GLU A 209 -4.22 -17.39 8.37
N ASN A 210 -4.82 -16.71 7.39
CA ASN A 210 -5.89 -17.26 6.55
C ASN A 210 -5.48 -17.36 5.07
N LEU A 211 -5.81 -18.51 4.47
CA LEU A 211 -5.57 -18.79 3.04
C LEU A 211 -6.77 -18.50 2.14
N ASN A 212 -7.97 -18.32 2.70
CA ASN A 212 -9.17 -18.09 1.90
C ASN A 212 -9.30 -16.60 1.54
N LEU A 213 -8.74 -16.23 0.40
CA LEU A 213 -8.78 -14.87 -0.13
C LEU A 213 -10.19 -14.39 -0.48
N ASP A 214 -11.08 -15.31 -0.84
CA ASP A 214 -12.45 -14.96 -1.24
C ASP A 214 -13.27 -14.38 -0.07
N ALA A 215 -12.86 -14.65 1.18
CA ALA A 215 -13.46 -14.04 2.36
C ALA A 215 -13.21 -12.52 2.45
N TYR A 216 -12.20 -12.01 1.74
CA TYR A 216 -11.80 -10.60 1.74
C TYR A 216 -12.17 -9.87 0.45
N LEU A 217 -12.79 -10.57 -0.50
CA LEU A 217 -13.21 -9.99 -1.76
C LEU A 217 -14.41 -9.07 -1.54
N GLU A 218 -14.25 -7.80 -1.92
CA GLU A 218 -15.36 -6.91 -2.15
C GLU A 218 -15.75 -7.01 -3.63
N THR A 219 -16.90 -7.63 -3.90
CA THR A 219 -17.46 -7.57 -5.25
C THR A 219 -17.95 -6.15 -5.49
N ILE A 220 -17.31 -5.44 -6.42
CA ILE A 220 -17.72 -4.09 -6.77
C ILE A 220 -18.95 -4.22 -7.68
N SER A 221 -20.14 -3.96 -7.14
CA SER A 221 -21.37 -3.90 -7.94
C SER A 221 -21.15 -2.95 -9.12
N GLN A 222 -21.50 -3.39 -10.34
CA GLN A 222 -21.49 -2.47 -11.46
C GLN A 222 -22.46 -1.32 -11.15
N PRO A 223 -22.09 -0.06 -11.43
CA PRO A 223 -23.06 1.02 -11.33
C PRO A 223 -24.20 0.67 -12.28
N THR A 224 -25.42 0.60 -11.74
CA THR A 224 -26.63 0.62 -12.55
C THR A 224 -26.54 1.84 -13.45
N GLU A 225 -26.60 1.62 -14.76
CA GLU A 225 -26.66 2.68 -15.76
C GLU A 225 -27.70 3.71 -15.30
N ARG A 226 -27.25 4.96 -15.12
CA ARG A 226 -28.11 6.12 -14.90
C ARG A 226 -28.27 6.86 -16.21
#